data_AF-A0A943TLX7-F1
#
_entry.id   AF-A0A943TLX7-F1
#
_cell.length_a   1.000
_cell.length_b   1.000
_cell.length_c   1.000
_cell.angle_alpha   90.00
_cell.angle_beta   90.00
_cell.angle_gamma   90.00
#
_symmetry.space_group_name_H-M   'P 1'
#
loop_
_entity.id
_entity.type
_entity.pdbx_description
1 polymer ?
#
loop_
_entity_poly.entity_id
_entity_poly.type
_entity_poly.pdbx_seq_one_letter_code
_entity_poly.pdbx_strand_id
1 'polypeptide(L)'
;MQEINEELENDRSVLEWMLGQYVRAKRRKKQLEVRLLEINAERDSPIGGQGYDPLPRSGGNNEGAAGILMKLADIEDRIYEQKAKADKSMVNVATILNFLPEESMEREICELRHLDGHEWGEIAEGIPMSKSQCHRIHKAAMYELLEFNYVKELVTENRESYEYYIEKKEEARYRRENQARENAGK
;
A
#
# COMPACT_ATOMS: atom_id res chain seq x y z
N MET A 1 -24.08 3.12 24.88
CA MET A 1 -24.35 3.93 23.66
C MET A 1 -23.08 4.56 23.12
N GLN A 2 -22.30 5.29 23.93
CA GLN A 2 -21.07 5.94 23.48
C GLN A 2 -19.95 4.93 23.15
N GLU A 3 -19.73 3.93 24.00
CA GLU A 3 -18.73 2.85 23.78
C GLU A 3 -19.05 1.98 22.56
N ILE A 4 -20.32 1.58 22.38
CA ILE A 4 -20.77 0.79 21.21
C ILE A 4 -20.50 1.54 19.90
N ASN A 5 -20.65 2.87 19.90
CA ASN A 5 -20.40 3.68 18.71
C ASN A 5 -18.89 3.83 18.43
N GLU A 6 -18.04 3.79 19.45
CA GLU A 6 -16.58 3.85 19.31
C GLU A 6 -15.99 2.53 18.80
N GLU A 7 -16.47 1.40 19.32
CA GLU A 7 -16.07 0.07 18.85
C GLU A 7 -16.43 -0.13 17.38
N LEU A 8 -17.66 0.23 16.98
CA LEU A 8 -18.08 0.13 15.58
C LEU A 8 -17.28 1.03 14.65
N GLU A 9 -16.88 2.21 15.11
CA GLU A 9 -16.00 3.12 14.36
C GLU A 9 -14.58 2.54 14.22
N ASN A 10 -14.05 1.88 15.26
CA ASN A 10 -12.78 1.17 15.20
C ASN A 10 -12.85 0.01 14.19
N ASP A 11 -13.90 -0.81 14.25
CA ASP A 11 -14.14 -1.91 13.33
C ASP A 11 -14.22 -1.45 11.88
N ARG A 12 -14.88 -0.31 11.63
CA ARG A 12 -14.88 0.33 10.31
C ARG A 12 -13.47 0.64 9.86
N SER A 13 -12.66 1.24 10.72
CA SER A 13 -11.28 1.60 10.40
C SER A 13 -10.39 0.39 10.14
N VAL A 14 -10.56 -0.71 10.89
CA VAL A 14 -9.89 -1.99 10.62
C VAL A 14 -10.30 -2.51 9.24
N LEU A 15 -11.61 -2.54 8.95
CA LEU A 15 -12.14 -3.01 7.66
C LEU A 15 -11.61 -2.18 6.48
N GLU A 16 -11.64 -0.85 6.58
CA GLU A 16 -11.08 0.06 5.57
C GLU A 16 -9.58 -0.21 5.34
N TRP A 17 -8.83 -0.46 6.41
CA TRP A 17 -7.43 -0.83 6.31
C TRP A 17 -7.27 -2.18 5.59
N MET A 18 -8.05 -3.19 5.94
CA MET A 18 -8.03 -4.51 5.29
C MET A 18 -8.34 -4.40 3.79
N LEU A 19 -9.40 -3.67 3.42
CA LEU A 19 -9.78 -3.47 2.02
C LEU A 19 -8.68 -2.78 1.21
N GLY A 20 -7.95 -1.85 1.82
CA GLY A 20 -6.82 -1.20 1.16
C GLY A 20 -5.56 -2.08 0.98
N GLN A 21 -5.52 -3.33 1.46
CA GLN A 21 -4.33 -4.17 1.41
C GLN A 21 -3.87 -4.45 -0.03
N TYR A 22 -4.80 -4.72 -0.95
CA TYR A 22 -4.47 -5.00 -2.34
C TYR A 22 -3.83 -3.79 -3.04
N VAL A 23 -4.43 -2.60 -2.92
CA VAL A 23 -3.87 -1.36 -3.48
C VAL A 23 -2.48 -1.09 -2.93
N ARG A 24 -2.26 -1.28 -1.62
CA ARG A 24 -0.94 -1.13 -0.99
C ARG A 24 0.07 -2.14 -1.54
N ALA A 25 -0.33 -3.39 -1.75
CA ALA A 25 0.51 -4.43 -2.34
C ALA A 25 0.87 -4.10 -3.80
N LYS A 26 -0.10 -3.67 -4.62
CA LYS A 26 0.10 -3.23 -6.01
C LYS A 26 1.08 -2.05 -6.08
N ARG A 27 0.92 -1.07 -5.19
CA ARG A 27 1.85 0.08 -5.08
C ARG A 27 3.26 -0.37 -4.72
N ARG A 28 3.40 -1.31 -3.77
CA ARG A 28 4.72 -1.82 -3.37
C ARG A 28 5.40 -2.59 -4.49
N LYS A 29 4.65 -3.41 -5.24
CA LYS A 29 5.15 -4.11 -6.44
C LYS A 29 5.73 -3.11 -7.44
N LYS A 30 4.97 -2.06 -7.79
CA LYS A 30 5.42 -1.02 -8.72
C LYS A 30 6.71 -0.35 -8.26
N GLN A 31 6.86 -0.09 -6.96
CA GLN A 31 8.11 0.46 -6.40
C GLN A 31 9.30 -0.50 -6.54
N LEU A 32 9.08 -1.81 -6.44
CA LEU A 32 10.15 -2.80 -6.62
C LEU A 32 10.52 -2.95 -8.10
N GLU A 33 9.53 -2.92 -9.00
CA GLU A 33 9.74 -2.94 -10.45
C GLU A 33 10.55 -1.72 -10.94
N VAL A 34 10.27 -0.53 -10.39
CA VAL A 34 11.09 0.67 -10.66
C VAL A 34 12.54 0.48 -10.20
N ARG A 35 12.76 -0.08 -9.00
CA ARG A 35 14.12 -0.38 -8.52
C ARG A 35 14.83 -1.42 -9.37
N LEU A 36 14.12 -2.44 -9.87
CA LEU A 36 14.69 -3.41 -10.80
C LEU A 36 15.14 -2.72 -12.09
N LEU A 37 14.37 -1.76 -12.61
CA LEU A 37 14.78 -0.96 -13.78
C LEU A 37 16.03 -0.14 -13.49
N GLU A 38 16.13 0.50 -12.31
CA GLU A 38 17.31 1.24 -11.88
C GLU A 38 18.56 0.34 -11.78
N ILE A 39 18.43 -0.84 -11.18
CA ILE A 39 19.55 -1.81 -11.06
C ILE A 39 19.98 -2.32 -12.45
N ASN A 40 19.04 -2.57 -13.35
CA ASN A 40 19.37 -2.95 -14.74
C ASN A 40 20.09 -1.82 -15.48
N ALA A 41 19.70 -0.56 -15.28
CA ALA A 41 20.40 0.57 -15.87
C ALA A 41 21.85 0.71 -15.35
N GLU A 42 22.07 0.46 -14.04
CA GLU A 42 23.42 0.41 -13.45
C GLU A 42 24.27 -0.73 -14.04
N ARG A 43 23.66 -1.89 -14.29
CA ARG A 43 24.30 -3.04 -14.96
C ARG A 43 24.76 -2.69 -16.38
N ASP A 44 23.87 -2.05 -17.16
CA ASP A 44 24.10 -1.77 -18.58
C ASP A 44 25.02 -0.54 -18.79
N SER A 45 25.16 0.31 -17.79
CA SER A 45 26.11 1.44 -17.77
C SER A 45 26.87 1.50 -16.44
N PRO A 46 27.84 0.59 -16.22
CA PRO A 46 28.63 0.60 -15.00
C PRO A 46 29.36 1.94 -14.87
N ILE A 47 29.31 2.55 -13.69
CA ILE A 47 30.12 3.72 -13.33
C ILE A 47 31.60 3.33 -13.50
N GLY A 48 32.17 3.61 -14.68
CA GLY A 48 33.49 3.14 -15.10
C GLY A 48 33.66 2.81 -16.59
N GLY A 49 32.58 2.82 -17.39
CA GLY A 49 32.61 2.41 -18.81
C GLY A 49 32.98 3.48 -19.86
N GLN A 50 33.20 4.74 -19.49
CA GLN A 50 33.64 5.78 -20.43
C GLN A 50 34.71 6.69 -19.80
N GLY A 51 35.97 6.50 -20.21
CA GLY A 51 36.91 7.62 -20.39
C GLY A 51 37.74 8.13 -19.21
N TYR A 52 38.06 7.33 -18.19
CA TYR A 52 39.04 7.75 -17.17
C TYR A 52 40.40 7.04 -17.31
N ASP A 53 41.46 7.86 -17.45
CA ASP A 53 42.87 7.48 -17.41
C ASP A 53 43.20 6.81 -16.06
N PRO A 54 43.79 5.60 -16.01
CA PRO A 54 43.96 4.88 -14.76
C PRO A 54 45.14 5.46 -13.97
N LEU A 55 44.84 6.38 -13.06
CA LEU A 55 45.73 6.68 -11.93
C LEU A 55 45.64 5.54 -10.88
N PRO A 56 46.76 5.22 -10.18
CA PRO A 56 46.86 4.00 -9.40
C PRO A 56 45.99 4.05 -8.14
N ARG A 57 45.35 2.91 -7.89
CA ARG A 57 44.30 2.65 -6.91
C ARG A 57 44.73 2.90 -5.46
N SER A 58 43.79 3.45 -4.68
CA SER A 58 43.69 3.17 -3.25
C SER A 58 42.21 3.02 -2.85
N GLY A 59 41.87 1.83 -2.33
CA GLY A 59 40.75 1.54 -1.43
C GLY A 59 39.36 2.10 -1.77
N GLY A 60 38.57 1.37 -2.55
CA GLY A 60 37.12 1.57 -2.63
C GLY A 60 36.46 0.24 -2.97
N ASN A 61 35.47 -0.16 -2.18
CA ASN A 61 34.76 -1.43 -2.31
C ASN A 61 34.06 -1.52 -3.67
N ASN A 62 34.74 -2.11 -4.66
CA ASN A 62 34.14 -2.51 -5.91
C ASN A 62 33.33 -3.79 -5.66
N GLU A 63 32.10 -3.63 -5.20
CA GLU A 63 31.06 -4.62 -5.52
C GLU A 63 30.91 -4.59 -7.04
N GLY A 64 31.78 -5.31 -7.76
CA GLY A 64 31.78 -5.35 -9.22
C GLY A 64 30.51 -6.02 -9.77
N ALA A 65 30.59 -6.56 -10.99
CA ALA A 65 29.47 -7.26 -11.63
C ALA A 65 28.78 -8.31 -10.73
N ALA A 66 29.50 -8.97 -9.81
CA ALA A 66 28.91 -9.90 -8.84
C ALA A 66 27.91 -9.26 -7.86
N GLY A 67 28.16 -8.03 -7.38
CA GLY A 67 27.26 -7.33 -6.47
C GLY A 67 25.96 -6.88 -7.15
N ILE A 68 26.05 -6.47 -8.42
CA ILE A 68 24.88 -6.14 -9.25
C ILE A 68 24.00 -7.38 -9.47
N LEU A 69 24.62 -8.54 -9.75
CA LEU A 69 23.87 -9.79 -9.91
C LEU A 69 23.15 -10.22 -8.63
N MET A 70 23.77 -10.05 -7.45
CA MET A 70 23.09 -10.31 -6.17
C MET A 70 21.89 -9.39 -5.96
N LYS A 71 22.05 -8.08 -6.21
CA LYS A 71 20.94 -7.11 -6.13
C LYS A 71 19.79 -7.46 -7.08
N LEU A 72 20.09 -7.97 -8.27
CA LEU A 72 19.10 -8.43 -9.24
C LEU A 72 18.31 -9.63 -8.73
N ALA A 73 19.00 -10.68 -8.25
CA ALA A 73 18.33 -11.85 -7.69
C ALA A 73 17.42 -11.47 -6.51
N ASP A 74 17.94 -10.68 -5.57
CA ASP A 74 17.19 -10.24 -4.39
C ASP A 74 15.94 -9.41 -4.75
N ILE A 75 16.03 -8.50 -5.74
CA ILE A 75 14.88 -7.68 -6.12
C ILE A 75 13.85 -8.50 -6.90
N GLU A 76 14.27 -9.46 -7.72
CA GLU A 76 13.40 -10.39 -8.45
C GLU A 76 12.61 -11.26 -7.48
N ASP A 77 13.26 -11.86 -6.49
CA ASP A 77 12.60 -12.66 -5.44
C ASP A 77 11.57 -11.83 -4.67
N ARG A 78 11.93 -10.60 -4.29
CA ARG A 78 10.99 -9.69 -3.60
C ARG A 78 9.81 -9.29 -4.48
N ILE A 79 9.99 -9.13 -5.79
CA ILE A 79 8.89 -8.86 -6.73
C ILE A 79 7.98 -10.08 -6.81
N TYR A 80 8.55 -11.29 -6.90
CA TYR A 80 7.80 -12.53 -6.93
C TYR A 80 6.93 -12.72 -5.68
N GLU A 81 7.51 -12.57 -4.49
CA GLU A 81 6.78 -12.60 -3.21
C GLU A 81 5.68 -11.52 -3.15
N GLN A 82 6.01 -10.31 -3.61
CA GLN A 82 5.06 -9.19 -3.59
C GLN A 82 3.89 -9.39 -4.57
N LYS A 83 4.11 -10.10 -5.68
CA LYS A 83 3.05 -10.51 -6.62
C LYS A 83 2.11 -11.52 -5.96
N ALA A 84 2.66 -12.58 -5.35
CA ALA A 84 1.85 -13.57 -4.62
C ALA A 84 1.03 -12.92 -3.49
N LYS A 85 1.62 -11.95 -2.76
CA LYS A 85 0.91 -11.17 -1.75
C LYS A 85 -0.21 -10.33 -2.35
N ALA A 86 0.02 -9.68 -3.49
CA ALA A 86 -1.01 -8.90 -4.18
C ALA A 86 -2.18 -9.78 -4.63
N ASP A 87 -1.89 -10.95 -5.21
CA ASP A 87 -2.92 -11.90 -5.66
C ASP A 87 -3.79 -12.38 -4.49
N LYS A 88 -3.16 -12.77 -3.36
CA LYS A 88 -3.88 -13.14 -2.14
C LYS A 88 -4.75 -12.00 -1.60
N SER A 89 -4.18 -10.79 -1.54
CA SER A 89 -4.93 -9.61 -1.07
C SER A 89 -6.09 -9.28 -2.01
N MET A 90 -5.93 -9.40 -3.32
CA MET A 90 -7.00 -9.16 -4.30
C MET A 90 -8.19 -10.10 -4.06
N VAL A 91 -7.91 -11.40 -3.93
CA VAL A 91 -8.95 -12.41 -3.65
C VAL A 91 -9.68 -12.10 -2.34
N ASN A 92 -8.93 -11.76 -1.29
CA ASN A 92 -9.53 -11.41 0.00
C ASN A 92 -10.44 -10.17 -0.10
N VAL A 93 -9.97 -9.10 -0.73
CA VAL A 93 -10.75 -7.86 -0.90
C VAL A 93 -12.01 -8.13 -1.73
N ALA A 94 -11.89 -8.80 -2.87
CA ALA A 94 -13.03 -9.15 -3.71
C ALA A 94 -14.04 -10.04 -2.97
N THR A 95 -13.57 -11.00 -2.16
CA THR A 95 -14.43 -11.87 -1.35
C THR A 95 -15.24 -11.08 -0.32
N ILE A 96 -14.65 -10.07 0.31
CA ILE A 96 -15.38 -9.20 1.25
C ILE A 96 -16.40 -8.34 0.48
N LEU A 97 -16.00 -7.76 -0.66
CA LEU A 97 -16.91 -6.91 -1.44
C LEU A 97 -18.10 -7.69 -2.03
N ASN A 98 -17.97 -9.01 -2.22
CA ASN A 98 -19.06 -9.91 -2.65
C ASN A 98 -20.28 -9.94 -1.72
N PHE A 99 -20.17 -9.43 -0.49
CA PHE A 99 -21.32 -9.28 0.41
C PHE A 99 -22.20 -8.05 0.09
N LEU A 100 -21.69 -7.09 -0.68
CA LEU A 100 -22.50 -5.99 -1.21
C LEU A 100 -23.18 -6.43 -2.52
N PRO A 101 -24.43 -6.00 -2.80
CA PRO A 101 -25.12 -6.34 -4.04
C PRO A 101 -24.31 -5.91 -5.28
N GLU A 102 -24.22 -6.78 -6.30
CA GLU A 102 -23.34 -6.60 -7.46
C GLU A 102 -23.61 -5.29 -8.23
N GLU A 103 -24.87 -4.89 -8.36
CA GLU A 103 -25.29 -3.66 -9.07
C GLU A 103 -25.49 -2.45 -8.14
N SER A 104 -25.02 -2.49 -6.88
CA SER A 104 -25.17 -1.36 -5.97
C SER A 104 -24.08 -0.29 -6.16
N MET A 105 -24.44 0.95 -5.84
CA MET A 105 -23.47 2.06 -5.85
C MET A 105 -22.37 1.85 -4.81
N GLU A 106 -22.72 1.26 -3.67
CA GLU A 106 -21.82 0.86 -2.60
C GLU A 106 -20.73 -0.08 -3.13
N ARG A 107 -21.13 -1.08 -3.92
CA ARG A 107 -20.24 -2.06 -4.52
C ARG A 107 -19.31 -1.40 -5.53
N GLU A 108 -19.86 -0.66 -6.48
CA GLU A 108 -19.09 0.03 -7.53
C GLU A 108 -18.04 0.98 -6.92
N ILE A 109 -18.43 1.82 -5.95
CA ILE A 109 -17.51 2.74 -5.26
C ILE A 109 -16.41 1.96 -4.51
N CYS A 110 -16.74 0.85 -3.85
CA CYS A 110 -15.76 0.05 -3.13
C CYS A 110 -14.76 -0.64 -4.07
N GLU A 111 -15.20 -1.15 -5.22
CA GLU A 111 -14.32 -1.78 -6.20
C GLU A 111 -13.36 -0.77 -6.83
N LEU A 112 -13.88 0.37 -7.30
CA LEU A 112 -13.04 1.46 -7.84
C LEU A 112 -11.99 1.90 -6.81
N ARG A 113 -12.38 1.95 -5.53
CA ARG A 113 -11.48 2.35 -4.45
C ARG A 113 -10.43 1.30 -4.11
N HIS A 114 -10.84 0.05 -3.91
CA HIS A 114 -10.01 -0.97 -3.25
C HIS A 114 -9.47 -2.05 -4.19
N LEU A 115 -10.05 -2.20 -5.38
CA LEU A 115 -9.52 -3.06 -6.45
C LEU A 115 -8.77 -2.23 -7.49
N ASP A 116 -9.41 -1.20 -8.03
CA ASP A 116 -8.78 -0.39 -9.08
C ASP A 116 -7.76 0.60 -8.51
N GLY A 117 -8.00 1.05 -7.28
CA GLY A 117 -7.09 1.91 -6.53
C GLY A 117 -7.25 3.39 -6.87
N HIS A 118 -8.45 3.78 -7.32
CA HIS A 118 -8.78 5.16 -7.66
C HIS A 118 -8.81 6.07 -6.43
N GLU A 119 -8.34 7.30 -6.64
CA GLU A 119 -8.53 8.37 -5.68
C GLU A 119 -9.97 8.87 -5.69
N TRP A 120 -10.41 9.50 -4.60
CA TRP A 120 -11.79 10.01 -4.49
C TRP A 120 -12.18 10.99 -5.60
N GLY A 121 -11.21 11.72 -6.18
CA GLY A 121 -11.45 12.58 -7.34
C GLY A 121 -11.84 11.80 -8.59
N GLU A 122 -11.07 10.76 -8.90
CA GLU A 122 -11.31 9.90 -10.07
C GLU A 122 -12.66 9.16 -9.93
N ILE A 123 -12.97 8.66 -8.72
CA ILE A 123 -14.26 8.01 -8.44
C ILE A 123 -15.42 9.00 -8.63
N ALA A 124 -15.31 10.20 -8.06
CA ALA A 124 -16.34 11.23 -8.16
C ALA A 124 -16.62 11.65 -9.62
N GLU A 125 -15.57 11.72 -10.44
CA GLU A 125 -15.66 12.02 -11.87
C GLU A 125 -16.28 10.86 -12.66
N GLY A 126 -15.90 9.61 -12.35
CA GLY A 126 -16.39 8.41 -13.04
C GLY A 126 -17.86 8.07 -12.77
N ILE A 127 -18.37 8.34 -11.56
CA ILE A 127 -19.74 8.01 -11.12
C ILE A 127 -20.63 9.29 -10.97
N PRO A 128 -20.45 10.26 -11.87
CA PRO A 128 -20.81 11.68 -11.76
C PRO A 128 -21.47 12.16 -10.44
N MET A 129 -20.73 12.12 -9.32
CA MET A 129 -21.23 12.56 -8.00
C MET A 129 -20.18 13.33 -7.21
N SER A 130 -20.61 14.04 -6.16
CA SER A 130 -19.64 14.77 -5.32
C SER A 130 -18.75 13.83 -4.50
N LYS A 131 -17.50 14.22 -4.24
CA LYS A 131 -16.59 13.47 -3.34
C LYS A 131 -17.23 13.14 -2.00
N SER A 132 -17.93 14.11 -1.40
CA SER A 132 -18.64 13.93 -0.12
C SER A 132 -19.72 12.85 -0.20
N GLN A 133 -20.41 12.76 -1.33
CA GLN A 133 -21.39 11.71 -1.57
C GLN A 133 -20.71 10.34 -1.73
N CYS A 134 -19.60 10.23 -2.47
CA CYS A 134 -18.82 9.00 -2.56
C CYS A 134 -18.39 8.52 -1.16
N HIS A 135 -17.86 9.43 -0.33
CA HIS A 135 -17.46 9.12 1.04
C HIS A 135 -18.62 8.62 1.89
N ARG A 136 -19.80 9.24 1.78
CA ARG A 136 -20.98 8.84 2.54
C ARG A 136 -21.45 7.44 2.15
N ILE A 137 -21.50 7.14 0.86
CA ILE A 137 -21.90 5.83 0.34
C ILE A 137 -20.87 4.77 0.73
N HIS A 138 -19.57 5.06 0.57
CA HIS A 138 -18.51 4.16 1.01
C HIS A 138 -18.58 3.88 2.53
N LYS A 139 -18.78 4.90 3.36
CA LYS A 139 -18.95 4.73 4.80
C LYS A 139 -20.17 3.86 5.14
N ALA A 140 -21.28 4.04 4.43
CA ALA A 140 -22.48 3.19 4.59
C ALA A 140 -22.18 1.74 4.22
N ALA A 141 -21.48 1.50 3.10
CA ALA A 141 -21.06 0.18 2.66
C ALA A 141 -20.19 -0.53 3.71
N MET A 142 -19.30 0.20 4.40
CA MET A 142 -18.49 -0.40 5.47
C MET A 142 -19.36 -0.90 6.63
N TYR A 143 -20.40 -0.17 7.02
CA TYR A 143 -21.31 -0.63 8.08
C TYR A 143 -22.16 -1.81 7.64
N GLU A 144 -22.66 -1.80 6.40
CA GLU A 144 -23.39 -2.94 5.82
C GLU A 144 -22.53 -4.21 5.82
N LEU A 145 -21.27 -4.10 5.38
CA LEU A 145 -20.31 -5.21 5.43
C LEU A 145 -20.10 -5.71 6.87
N LEU A 146 -20.05 -4.82 7.85
CA LEU A 146 -19.90 -5.17 9.27
C LEU A 146 -21.15 -5.84 9.87
N GLU A 147 -22.28 -5.94 9.16
CA GLU A 147 -23.43 -6.71 9.65
C GLU A 147 -23.20 -8.23 9.49
N PHE A 148 -22.36 -8.65 8.54
CA PHE A 148 -22.08 -10.04 8.24
C PHE A 148 -21.06 -10.65 9.22
N ASN A 149 -21.40 -11.79 9.83
CA ASN A 149 -20.55 -12.44 10.84
C ASN A 149 -19.15 -12.78 10.32
N TYR A 150 -19.04 -13.25 9.07
CA TYR A 150 -17.76 -13.51 8.43
C TYR A 150 -16.84 -12.28 8.44
N VAL A 151 -17.39 -11.10 8.13
CA VAL A 151 -16.62 -9.85 8.09
C VAL A 151 -16.24 -9.40 9.51
N LYS A 152 -17.13 -9.54 10.50
CA LYS A 152 -16.83 -9.23 11.91
C LYS A 152 -15.70 -10.10 12.46
N GLU A 153 -15.71 -11.40 12.16
CA GLU A 153 -14.66 -12.33 12.55
C GLU A 153 -13.32 -11.91 11.95
N LEU A 154 -13.29 -11.63 10.64
CA LEU A 154 -12.11 -11.13 9.95
C LEU A 154 -11.57 -9.83 10.56
N VAL A 155 -12.44 -8.87 10.87
CA VAL A 155 -12.06 -7.60 11.52
C VAL A 155 -11.46 -7.86 12.90
N THR A 156 -12.08 -8.74 13.69
CA THR A 156 -11.60 -9.12 15.02
C THR A 156 -10.21 -9.75 14.95
N GLU A 157 -9.99 -10.69 14.03
CA GLU A 157 -8.69 -11.35 13.82
C GLU A 157 -7.58 -10.38 13.40
N ASN A 158 -7.95 -9.27 12.75
CA ASN A 158 -6.99 -8.29 12.22
C ASN A 158 -6.82 -7.05 13.10
N ARG A 159 -7.51 -6.96 14.25
CA ARG A 159 -7.49 -5.79 15.13
C ARG A 159 -6.07 -5.48 15.63
N GLU A 160 -5.37 -6.46 16.18
CA GLU A 160 -3.99 -6.28 16.68
C GLU A 160 -3.03 -5.84 15.57
N SER A 161 -3.20 -6.40 14.37
CA SER A 161 -2.39 -6.01 13.20
C SER A 161 -2.65 -4.57 12.78
N TYR A 162 -3.90 -4.12 12.87
CA TYR A 162 -4.28 -2.74 12.60
C TYR A 162 -3.74 -1.78 13.66
N GLU A 163 -3.84 -2.12 14.94
CA GLU A 163 -3.29 -1.33 16.06
C GLU A 163 -1.77 -1.13 15.90
N TYR A 164 -1.04 -2.21 15.63
CA TYR A 164 0.39 -2.14 15.32
C TYR A 164 0.68 -1.22 14.12
N TYR A 165 -0.13 -1.32 13.05
CA TYR A 165 0.02 -0.46 11.89
C TYR A 165 -0.17 1.03 12.24
N ILE A 166 -1.17 1.36 13.05
CA ILE A 166 -1.44 2.74 13.48
C ILE A 166 -0.32 3.27 14.38
N GLU A 167 0.15 2.48 15.34
CA GLU A 167 1.28 2.84 16.20
C GLU A 167 2.51 3.21 15.36
N LYS A 168 2.90 2.36 14.40
CA LYS A 168 4.06 2.62 13.54
C LYS A 168 3.86 3.81 12.61
N LYS A 169 2.62 4.05 12.16
CA LYS A 169 2.28 5.22 11.35
C LYS A 169 2.44 6.51 12.15
N GLU A 170 1.95 6.54 13.39
CA GLU A 170 2.07 7.71 14.28
C GLU A 170 3.52 7.95 14.70
N GLU A 171 4.29 6.92 15.04
CA GLU A 171 5.73 7.05 15.29
C GLU A 171 6.46 7.68 14.10
N ALA A 172 6.16 7.23 12.88
CA ALA A 172 6.78 7.76 11.67
C ALA A 172 6.39 9.22 11.43
N ARG A 173 5.15 9.60 11.73
CA ARG A 173 4.68 10.98 11.67
C ARG A 173 5.43 11.85 12.68
N TYR A 174 5.51 11.42 13.94
CA TYR A 174 6.22 12.13 15.00
C TYR A 174 7.70 12.35 14.66
N ARG A 175 8.38 11.32 14.14
CA ARG A 175 9.78 11.45 13.66
C ARG A 175 9.94 12.52 12.59
N ARG A 176 9.03 12.57 11.60
CA ARG A 176 9.05 13.58 10.53
C ARG A 176 8.80 14.99 11.05
N GLU A 177 7.85 15.15 11.95
CA GLU A 177 7.53 16.45 12.54
C GLU A 177 8.70 17.00 13.37
N ASN A 178 9.37 16.14 14.14
CA ASN A 178 10.56 16.54 14.89
C ASN A 178 11.72 16.92 13.96
N GLN A 179 11.99 16.12 12.92
CA GLN A 179 13.01 16.47 11.92
C GLN A 179 12.70 17.81 11.22
N ALA A 180 11.42 18.07 10.89
CA ALA A 180 11.01 19.33 10.30
C ALA A 180 11.23 20.52 11.25
N ARG A 181 10.96 20.35 12.56
CA ARG A 181 11.22 21.37 13.58
C ARG A 181 12.72 21.65 13.76
N GLU A 182 13.54 20.61 13.80
CA GLU A 182 15.00 20.74 13.87
C GLU A 182 15.59 21.46 12.65
N ASN A 183 15.05 21.19 11.46
CA ASN A 183 15.48 21.82 10.22
C ASN A 183 14.98 23.26 10.07
N ALA A 184 13.82 23.61 10.65
CA ALA A 184 13.26 24.97 10.63
C ALA A 184 13.86 25.91 11.69
N GLY A 185 14.55 25.36 12.70
CA GLY A 185 15.26 26.12 13.73
C GLY A 185 16.73 26.44 13.42
N LYS A 186 17.22 26.06 12.23
CA LYS A 186 18.54 26.41 11.68
C LYS A 186 18.38 27.42 10.55
#